data_AF-A0A429FG95-F1
#
_entry.id   AF-A0A429FG95-F1
#
_cell.length_a   1.000
_cell.length_b   1.000
_cell.length_c   1.000
_cell.angle_alpha   90.00
_cell.angle_beta   90.00
_cell.angle_gamma   90.00
#
_symmetry.space_group_name_H-M   'P 1'
#
loop_
_entity.id
_entity.type
_entity.pdbx_description
1 polymer ?
#
loop_
_entity_poly.entity_id
_entity_poly.type
_entity_poly.pdbx_seq_one_letter_code
_entity_poly.pdbx_strand_id
1 'polypeptide(L)'
;MTAEKIDWGGQRERVATKAERVFAISLDALVPGLDYWLHADGDGTPWLLVSLDVVEDNAVLATLRLDFDERGIRGGWSPACLNWDDGVRAEEALIELSGPDGVIHPADGASVEDLARRAAEWFTAPKRGRWADHPAP
;
A
#
# COMPACT_ATOMS: atom_id res chain seq x y z
N MET A 1 -18.10 -5.87 14.97
CA MET A 1 -16.66 -6.13 15.13
C MET A 1 -16.00 -4.79 15.38
N THR A 2 -15.36 -4.62 16.53
CA THR A 2 -14.89 -3.33 17.05
C THR A 2 -13.57 -2.90 16.38
N ALA A 3 -13.48 -1.61 16.04
CA ALA A 3 -12.40 -0.92 15.33
C ALA A 3 -11.04 -0.84 16.08
N GLU A 4 -10.68 -1.86 16.85
CA GLU A 4 -9.43 -1.98 17.60
C GLU A 4 -8.86 -3.36 17.24
N LYS A 5 -7.81 -3.54 16.46
CA LYS A 5 -6.55 -2.80 16.38
C LYS A 5 -6.00 -3.03 14.96
N ILE A 6 -5.94 -1.99 14.14
CA ILE A 6 -5.00 -2.04 13.01
C ILE A 6 -3.61 -2.15 13.64
N ASP A 7 -2.85 -3.15 13.21
CA ASP A 7 -1.43 -3.24 13.54
C ASP A 7 -0.67 -2.29 12.63
N TRP A 8 0.00 -1.31 13.23
CA TRP A 8 0.62 -0.21 12.49
C TRP A 8 2.13 -0.45 12.36
N GLY A 9 2.53 -1.66 11.94
CA GLY A 9 3.89 -2.06 11.56
C GLY A 9 5.00 -1.94 12.63
N GLY A 10 4.84 -1.12 13.67
CA GLY A 10 5.92 -0.72 14.56
C GLY A 10 5.82 0.73 15.02
N GLN A 11 6.97 1.38 15.19
CA GLN A 11 7.14 2.65 15.91
C GLN A 11 6.31 3.77 15.27
N ARG A 12 5.27 4.22 15.98
CA ARG A 12 4.42 5.33 15.53
C ARG A 12 5.18 6.64 15.65
N GLU A 13 5.64 7.17 14.52
CA GLU A 13 6.15 8.55 14.47
C GLU A 13 5.01 9.57 14.69
N ARG A 14 3.77 9.18 14.39
CA ARG A 14 2.58 10.03 14.54
C ARG A 14 1.29 9.28 14.84
N VAL A 15 0.25 10.04 15.17
CA VAL A 15 -1.12 9.56 15.29
C VAL A 15 -1.76 9.53 13.90
N ALA A 16 -2.43 8.41 13.55
CA ALA A 16 -3.19 8.30 12.30
C ALA A 16 -4.28 9.37 12.24
N THR A 17 -4.41 10.00 11.07
CA THR A 17 -5.53 10.89 10.76
C THR A 17 -6.84 10.10 10.71
N LYS A 18 -7.97 10.83 10.70
CA LYS A 18 -9.29 10.19 10.53
C LYS A 18 -9.37 9.44 9.20
N ALA A 19 -8.86 10.02 8.12
CA ALA A 19 -8.91 9.42 6.79
C ALA A 19 -8.11 8.11 6.74
N GLU A 20 -6.87 8.11 7.22
CA GLU A 20 -6.01 6.91 7.22
C GLU A 20 -6.59 5.80 8.09
N ARG A 21 -7.18 6.15 9.23
CA ARG A 21 -7.84 5.17 10.09
C ARG A 21 -9.06 4.55 9.40
N VAL A 22 -9.89 5.36 8.75
CA VAL A 22 -11.06 4.86 8.00
C VAL A 22 -10.61 3.99 6.83
N PHE A 23 -9.57 4.41 6.10
CA PHE A 23 -9.00 3.65 5.00
C PHE A 23 -8.50 2.29 5.47
N ALA A 24 -7.62 2.26 6.49
CA ALA A 24 -7.03 1.03 7.00
C ALA A 24 -8.09 0.07 7.57
N ILE A 25 -9.06 0.56 8.34
CA ILE A 25 -10.16 -0.28 8.85
C ILE A 25 -10.99 -0.87 7.70
N SER A 26 -11.31 -0.05 6.71
CA SER A 26 -12.15 -0.48 5.58
C SER A 26 -11.41 -1.49 4.70
N LEU A 27 -10.11 -1.28 4.48
CA LEU A 27 -9.27 -2.16 3.68
C LEU A 27 -8.99 -3.49 4.41
N ASP A 28 -8.61 -3.45 5.68
CA ASP A 28 -8.32 -4.64 6.49
C ASP A 28 -9.53 -5.56 6.62
N ALA A 29 -10.74 -4.99 6.68
CA ALA A 29 -11.99 -5.76 6.68
C ALA A 29 -12.23 -6.52 5.36
N LEU A 30 -11.66 -6.06 4.24
CA LEU A 30 -11.79 -6.66 2.92
C LEU A 30 -10.60 -7.59 2.59
N VAL A 31 -9.40 -7.22 3.01
CA VAL A 31 -8.14 -7.91 2.74
C VAL A 31 -7.33 -7.96 4.04
N PRO A 32 -7.58 -8.95 4.91
CA PRO A 32 -6.82 -9.09 6.16
C PRO A 32 -5.37 -9.53 5.87
N GLY A 33 -4.46 -9.18 6.77
CA GLY A 33 -3.04 -9.56 6.69
C GLY A 33 -2.17 -8.60 5.89
N LEU A 34 -2.62 -7.36 5.71
CA LEU A 34 -1.83 -6.25 5.19
C LEU A 34 -1.07 -5.56 6.32
N ASP A 35 0.10 -5.02 5.99
CA ASP A 35 0.86 -4.17 6.90
C ASP A 35 0.60 -2.69 6.61
N TYR A 36 0.52 -1.88 7.67
CA TYR A 36 0.16 -0.47 7.60
C TYR A 36 1.20 0.41 8.29
N TRP A 37 1.74 1.41 7.59
CA TRP A 37 2.80 2.28 8.11
C TRP A 37 2.45 3.75 7.92
N LEU A 38 2.50 4.52 9.01
CA LEU A 38 2.18 5.94 9.01
C LEU A 38 3.42 6.77 8.70
N HIS A 39 3.36 7.55 7.63
CA HIS A 39 4.45 8.45 7.23
C HIS A 39 3.98 9.90 7.13
N ALA A 40 4.95 10.79 7.02
CA ALA A 40 4.72 12.18 6.61
C ALA A 40 5.83 12.59 5.63
N ASP A 41 5.48 13.42 4.65
CA ASP A 41 6.46 14.07 3.78
C ASP A 41 7.33 15.06 4.58
N GLY A 42 8.40 15.56 3.96
CA GLY A 42 9.27 16.57 4.59
C GLY A 42 8.57 17.88 4.98
N ASP A 43 7.39 18.16 4.41
CA ASP A 43 6.53 19.29 4.78
C ASP A 43 5.46 18.96 5.85
N GLY A 44 5.42 17.71 6.31
CA GLY A 44 4.45 17.20 7.29
C GLY A 44 3.16 16.64 6.69
N THR A 45 3.00 16.61 5.37
CA THR A 45 1.82 16.02 4.71
C THR A 45 1.72 14.53 5.04
N PRO A 46 0.64 14.08 5.72
CA PRO A 46 0.52 12.70 6.15
C PRO A 46 0.17 11.79 4.97
N TRP A 47 0.76 10.60 4.96
CA TRP A 47 0.37 9.52 4.06
C TRP A 47 0.53 8.16 4.74
N LEU A 48 -0.13 7.15 4.18
CA LEU A 48 -0.18 5.79 4.68
C LEU A 48 0.41 4.85 3.63
N LEU A 49 1.43 4.08 4.02
CA LEU A 49 1.94 2.96 3.24
C LEU A 49 1.16 1.70 3.65
N VAL A 50 0.68 0.96 2.66
CA VAL A 50 0.09 -0.36 2.81
C VAL A 50 0.90 -1.36 2.01
N SER A 51 1.26 -2.49 2.60
CA SER A 51 2.03 -3.53 1.92
C SER A 51 1.47 -4.93 2.11
N LEU A 52 1.75 -5.79 1.13
CA LEU A 52 1.51 -7.21 1.17
C LEU A 52 2.76 -7.95 0.71
N ASP A 53 3.35 -8.73 1.61
CA ASP A 53 4.48 -9.60 1.30
C ASP A 53 4.02 -10.93 0.71
N VAL A 54 4.58 -11.28 -0.45
CA VAL A 54 4.48 -12.62 -1.04
C VAL A 54 5.65 -13.43 -0.52
N VAL A 55 5.35 -14.38 0.38
CA VAL A 55 6.35 -15.21 1.05
C VAL A 55 6.38 -16.61 0.43
N GLU A 56 7.57 -17.08 0.07
CA GLU A 56 7.84 -18.45 -0.36
C GLU A 56 9.03 -19.00 0.43
N ASP A 57 8.95 -20.23 0.94
CA ASP A 57 10.00 -20.88 1.74
C ASP A 57 10.57 -20.03 2.90
N ASN A 58 9.70 -19.27 3.59
CA ASN A 58 10.03 -18.31 4.67
C ASN A 58 10.90 -17.11 4.22
N ALA A 59 10.94 -16.80 2.94
CA ALA A 59 11.58 -15.61 2.39
C ALA A 59 10.54 -14.72 1.69
N VAL A 60 10.66 -13.41 1.83
CA VAL A 60 9.87 -12.45 1.04
C VAL A 60 10.40 -12.46 -0.40
N LEU A 61 9.58 -12.93 -1.33
CA LEU A 61 9.90 -13.01 -2.75
C LEU A 61 9.61 -11.69 -3.46
N ALA A 62 8.49 -11.06 -3.10
CA ALA A 62 8.03 -9.80 -3.65
C ALA A 62 7.09 -9.10 -2.66
N THR A 63 7.03 -7.78 -2.74
CA THR A 63 6.12 -6.97 -1.93
C THR A 63 5.27 -6.13 -2.87
N LEU A 64 3.95 -6.22 -2.75
CA LEU A 64 3.04 -5.21 -3.29
C LEU A 64 2.99 -4.06 -2.31
N ARG A 65 3.07 -2.84 -2.81
CA ARG A 65 3.02 -1.63 -2.01
C ARG A 65 2.05 -0.62 -2.61
N LEU A 66 1.29 0.04 -1.75
CA LEU A 66 0.34 1.08 -2.08
C LEU A 66 0.44 2.22 -1.08
N ASP A 67 0.50 3.44 -1.59
CA ASP A 67 0.39 4.65 -0.78
C ASP A 67 -1.04 5.18 -0.85
N PHE A 68 -1.54 5.68 0.28
CA PHE A 68 -2.80 6.38 0.43
C PHE A 68 -2.57 7.76 1.05
N ASP A 69 -3.17 8.79 0.46
CA ASP A 69 -3.24 10.15 1.01
C ASP A 69 -4.46 10.90 0.47
N GLU A 70 -4.52 12.22 0.68
CA GLU A 70 -5.59 13.08 0.19
C GLU A 70 -5.74 13.13 -1.34
N ARG A 71 -4.70 12.75 -2.09
CA ARG A 71 -4.68 12.73 -3.55
C ARG A 71 -5.21 11.42 -4.11
N GLY A 72 -5.28 10.36 -3.31
CA GLY A 72 -5.86 9.07 -3.70
C GLY A 72 -4.97 7.90 -3.32
N ILE A 73 -4.97 6.87 -4.19
CA ILE A 73 -4.13 5.67 -4.03
C ILE A 73 -3.18 5.50 -5.22
N ARG A 74 -1.97 5.03 -4.92
CA ARG A 74 -0.93 4.76 -5.92
C ARG A 74 -0.06 3.59 -5.47
N GLY A 75 0.20 2.63 -6.34
CA GLY A 75 0.91 1.42 -5.94
C GLY A 75 1.33 0.51 -7.08
N GLY A 76 2.05 -0.55 -6.73
CA GLY A 76 2.68 -1.49 -7.65
C GLY A 76 3.57 -2.49 -6.93
N TRP A 77 4.44 -3.16 -7.68
CA TRP A 77 5.49 -4.02 -7.13
C TRP A 77 6.65 -3.17 -6.60
N SER A 78 7.04 -3.39 -5.34
CA SER A 78 8.28 -2.81 -4.80
C SER A 78 9.51 -3.38 -5.52
N PRO A 79 10.49 -2.55 -5.91
CA PRO A 79 11.74 -3.00 -6.50
C PRO A 79 12.75 -3.56 -5.47
N ALA A 80 12.56 -3.34 -4.16
CA ALA A 80 13.49 -3.83 -3.15
C ALA A 80 13.22 -5.28 -2.68
N CYS A 81 12.12 -5.91 -3.14
CA CYS A 81 11.59 -7.18 -2.59
C CYS A 81 11.28 -7.14 -1.08
N LEU A 82 11.33 -5.97 -0.46
CA LEU A 82 11.17 -5.75 0.97
C LEU A 82 10.50 -4.38 1.16
N ASN A 83 9.91 -4.18 2.32
CA ASN A 83 9.40 -2.87 2.74
C ASN A 83 10.51 -1.85 3.07
N TRP A 84 11.80 -2.12 2.77
CA TRP A 84 12.95 -1.25 3.09
C TRP A 84 12.92 0.16 2.49
N ASP A 85 12.01 0.43 1.56
CA ASP A 85 11.71 1.79 1.08
C ASP A 85 10.81 2.57 2.07
N ASP A 86 10.78 2.13 3.34
CA ASP A 86 10.04 2.63 4.49
C ASP A 86 10.42 4.11 4.76
N GLY A 87 9.72 5.03 4.09
CA GLY A 87 9.94 6.47 4.25
C GLY A 87 9.93 7.31 2.98
N VAL A 88 9.89 6.69 1.78
CA VAL A 88 9.74 7.43 0.51
C VAL A 88 8.49 6.98 -0.21
N ARG A 89 7.80 7.86 -0.93
CA ARG A 89 6.56 7.53 -1.67
C ARG A 89 6.79 6.58 -2.84
N ALA A 90 5.74 5.98 -3.37
CA ALA A 90 5.78 4.98 -4.44
C ALA A 90 6.52 5.47 -5.69
N GLU A 91 6.35 6.73 -6.09
CA GLU A 91 7.10 7.31 -7.22
C GLU A 91 8.60 7.37 -6.94
N GLU A 92 8.98 7.79 -5.73
CA GLU A 92 10.39 7.91 -5.31
C GLU A 92 11.02 6.54 -5.06
N ALA A 93 10.22 5.56 -4.65
CA ALA A 93 10.58 4.15 -4.53
C ALA A 93 10.69 3.44 -5.91
N LEU A 94 10.57 4.16 -7.04
CA LEU A 94 10.66 3.61 -8.39
C LEU A 94 9.63 2.50 -8.67
N ILE A 95 8.46 2.56 -8.03
CA ILE A 95 7.36 1.63 -8.28
C ILE A 95 6.71 1.97 -9.62
N GLU A 96 6.53 0.97 -10.47
CA GLU A 96 5.80 1.13 -11.74
C GLU A 96 4.29 1.25 -11.47
N LEU A 97 3.77 2.48 -11.56
CA LEU A 97 2.39 2.81 -11.22
C LEU A 97 1.40 2.63 -12.39
N SER A 98 1.87 2.63 -13.64
CA SER A 98 1.03 2.63 -14.84
C SER A 98 0.99 1.29 -15.58
N GLY A 99 1.88 0.37 -15.18
CA GLY A 99 1.93 -0.98 -15.71
C GLY A 99 0.71 -1.84 -15.36
N PRO A 100 0.65 -3.08 -15.90
CA PRO A 100 -0.50 -3.97 -15.72
C PRO A 100 -0.81 -4.34 -14.26
N ASP A 101 0.20 -4.29 -13.39
CA ASP A 101 0.09 -4.56 -11.97
C ASP A 101 0.13 -3.26 -11.12
N GLY A 102 0.28 -2.10 -11.76
CA GLY A 102 0.26 -0.79 -11.11
C GLY A 102 -1.16 -0.30 -10.83
N VAL A 103 -1.29 0.65 -9.90
CA VAL A 103 -2.54 1.34 -9.63
C VAL A 103 -2.30 2.83 -9.44
N ILE A 104 -3.13 3.65 -10.08
CA ILE A 104 -3.30 5.07 -9.79
C ILE A 104 -4.80 5.34 -9.79
N HIS A 105 -5.33 5.73 -8.64
CA HIS A 105 -6.71 6.19 -8.52
C HIS A 105 -6.76 7.50 -7.74
N PRO A 106 -6.99 8.63 -8.44
CA PRO A 106 -7.18 9.93 -7.80
C PRO A 106 -8.39 9.94 -6.85
N ALA A 107 -8.32 10.78 -5.82
CA ALA A 107 -9.41 10.98 -4.84
C ALA A 107 -10.59 11.82 -5.36
N ASP A 108 -10.64 12.17 -6.66
CA ASP A 108 -11.59 13.09 -7.31
C ASP A 108 -13.08 12.80 -6.98
N GLY A 109 -13.55 13.31 -5.84
CA GLY A 109 -14.88 13.05 -5.30
C GLY A 109 -15.10 11.63 -4.74
N ALA A 110 -14.07 10.80 -4.68
CA ALA A 110 -14.15 9.45 -4.11
C ALA A 110 -14.20 9.51 -2.57
N SER A 111 -15.04 8.68 -1.96
CA SER A 111 -14.98 8.46 -0.52
C SER A 111 -13.71 7.69 -0.14
N VAL A 112 -13.27 7.81 1.11
CA VAL A 112 -12.12 7.04 1.63
C VAL A 112 -12.42 5.53 1.55
N GLU A 113 -13.67 5.16 1.83
CA GLU A 113 -14.16 3.79 1.74
C GLU A 113 -14.16 3.26 0.30
N ASP A 114 -14.48 4.10 -0.69
CA ASP A 114 -14.37 3.73 -2.11
C ASP A 114 -12.91 3.52 -2.52
N LEU A 115 -11.99 4.38 -2.04
CA LEU A 115 -10.57 4.19 -2.27
C LEU A 115 -10.07 2.89 -1.63
N ALA A 116 -10.52 2.56 -0.41
CA ALA A 116 -10.20 1.30 0.25
C ALA A 116 -10.73 0.09 -0.53
N ARG A 117 -11.96 0.17 -1.07
CA ARG A 117 -12.51 -0.88 -1.94
C ARG A 117 -11.71 -1.06 -3.22
N ARG A 118 -11.29 0.03 -3.87
CA ARG A 118 -10.42 -0.04 -5.07
C ARG A 118 -9.05 -0.62 -4.74
N ALA A 119 -8.49 -0.27 -3.59
CA ALA A 119 -7.25 -0.87 -3.10
C ALA A 119 -7.43 -2.37 -2.87
N ALA A 120 -8.54 -2.81 -2.27
CA ALA A 120 -8.84 -4.22 -2.07
C ALA A 120 -8.98 -4.99 -3.39
N GLU A 121 -9.72 -4.43 -4.35
CA GLU A 121 -9.84 -4.97 -5.72
C GLU A 121 -8.45 -5.12 -6.36
N TRP A 122 -7.58 -4.12 -6.19
CA TRP A 122 -6.21 -4.18 -6.68
C TRP A 122 -5.37 -5.24 -5.95
N PHE A 123 -5.33 -5.29 -4.62
CA PHE A 123 -4.53 -6.29 -3.88
C PHE A 123 -4.95 -7.74 -4.22
N THR A 124 -6.24 -7.98 -4.47
CA THR A 124 -6.78 -9.33 -4.69
C THR A 124 -6.83 -9.76 -6.16
N ALA A 125 -6.76 -8.81 -7.10
CA ALA A 125 -6.72 -9.14 -8.52
C ALA A 125 -5.47 -9.96 -8.86
N PRO A 126 -5.57 -10.98 -9.73
CA PRO A 126 -4.40 -11.71 -10.23
C PRO A 126 -3.35 -10.75 -10.78
N LYS A 127 -2.11 -10.89 -10.30
CA LYS A 127 -0.97 -10.13 -10.78
C LYS A 127 -0.21 -10.93 -11.83
N ARG A 128 0.38 -10.26 -12.81
CA ARG A 128 1.29 -10.92 -13.76
C ARG A 128 2.56 -11.39 -13.06
N GLY A 129 2.91 -10.73 -11.96
CA GLY A 129 4.09 -11.03 -11.17
C GLY A 129 5.21 -10.07 -11.53
N ARG A 130 6.07 -9.79 -10.55
CA ARG A 130 7.10 -8.76 -10.66
C ARG A 130 8.04 -8.93 -11.87
N TRP A 131 8.30 -10.17 -12.29
CA TRP A 131 9.25 -10.49 -13.37
C TRP A 131 8.58 -10.95 -14.67
N ALA A 132 7.26 -10.79 -14.80
CA ALA A 132 6.50 -11.33 -15.94
C ALA A 132 7.00 -10.86 -17.32
N ASP A 133 7.54 -9.64 -17.38
CA ASP A 133 8.03 -9.02 -18.62
C ASP A 133 9.56 -9.02 -18.74
N HIS A 134 10.27 -9.55 -17.74
CA HIS A 134 11.72 -9.73 -17.76
C HIS A 134 12.06 -11.22 -17.65
N PRO A 135 12.28 -11.94 -18.78
CA PRO A 135 12.94 -13.23 -18.69
C PRO A 135 14.28 -13.02 -17.98
N ALA A 136 14.51 -13.79 -16.93
CA ALA A 136 15.81 -13.86 -16.28
C ALA A 136 16.90 -14.09 -17.35
N PRO A 137 18.10 -13.49 -17.23
CA PRO A 137 19.21 -13.77 -18.12
C PRO A 137 19.62 -15.25 -18.11
#